data_AF-A0AAW4E7K5-F1
#
_entry.id   AF-A0AAW4E7K5-F1
#
_cell.length_a   1.000
_cell.length_b   1.000
_cell.length_c   1.000
_cell.angle_alpha   90.00
_cell.angle_beta   90.00
_cell.angle_gamma   90.00
#
_symmetry.space_group_name_H-M   'P 1'
#
loop_
_entity.id
_entity.type
_entity.pdbx_description
1 polymer ?
#
loop_
_entity_poly.entity_id
_entity_poly.type
_entity_poly.pdbx_seq_one_letter_code
_entity_poly.pdbx_strand_id
1 'polypeptide(L)'
;MINTHGQVTERIERRTGTCAALRPGEYHRIDQVAAGGAYTLFITCPKSCDWGFLVNGEKVPWDVYTADDSASFESSRVAGDK
;
A
#
# COMPACT_ATOMS: atom_id res chain seq x y z
N MET A 1 -11.93 -20.29 5.99
CA MET A 1 -10.74 -19.96 6.81
C MET A 1 -10.09 -18.75 6.18
N ILE A 2 -10.08 -17.61 6.87
CA ILE A 2 -9.40 -16.39 6.40
C ILE A 2 -7.98 -16.42 6.98
N ASN A 3 -6.97 -16.44 6.11
CA ASN A 3 -5.57 -16.37 6.51
C ASN A 3 -5.25 -14.92 6.92
N THR A 4 -5.46 -14.58 8.19
CA THR A 4 -5.29 -13.20 8.73
C THR A 4 -3.85 -12.84 9.09
N HIS A 5 -2.87 -13.50 8.50
CA HIS A 5 -1.48 -13.10 8.61
C HIS A 5 -0.91 -13.14 7.20
N GLY A 6 -0.78 -11.98 6.57
CA GLY A 6 -0.01 -11.86 5.34
C GLY A 6 1.35 -12.48 5.59
N GLN A 7 1.56 -13.68 5.09
CA GLN A 7 2.83 -14.38 5.26
C GLN A 7 3.87 -13.45 4.64
N VAL A 8 4.82 -12.98 5.47
CA VAL A 8 6.04 -12.39 4.95
C VAL A 8 6.69 -13.51 4.16
N THR A 9 6.45 -13.51 2.85
CA THR A 9 7.31 -14.23 1.94
C THR A 9 8.72 -13.71 2.22
N GLU A 10 9.65 -14.64 2.32
CA GLU A 10 11.08 -14.43 2.50
C GLU A 10 11.56 -13.07 1.97
N ARG A 11 12.48 -12.41 2.69
CA ARG A 11 13.07 -11.15 2.23
C ARG A 11 13.80 -11.41 0.91
N ILE A 12 13.20 -11.00 -0.20
CA ILE A 12 13.76 -11.15 -1.54
C ILE A 12 14.55 -9.89 -1.89
N GLU A 13 15.82 -10.06 -2.23
CA GLU A 13 16.61 -9.00 -2.85
C GLU A 13 16.14 -8.78 -4.30
N ARG A 14 15.76 -7.55 -4.66
CA ARG A 14 15.41 -7.16 -6.03
C ARG A 14 16.54 -6.34 -6.63
N ARG A 15 17.02 -6.76 -7.80
CA ARG A 15 18.05 -6.06 -8.58
C ARG A 15 17.45 -5.53 -9.87
N THR A 16 18.21 -4.70 -10.59
CA THR A 16 17.82 -4.23 -11.92
C THR A 16 17.44 -5.41 -12.81
N GLY A 17 16.26 -5.33 -13.43
CA GLY A 17 15.72 -6.39 -14.29
C GLY A 17 15.02 -7.54 -13.56
N THR A 18 14.96 -7.55 -12.22
CA THR A 18 14.19 -8.57 -11.49
C THR A 18 12.69 -8.36 -11.70
N CYS A 19 12.01 -9.40 -12.18
CA CYS A 19 10.55 -9.43 -12.32
C CYS A 19 9.95 -10.42 -11.32
N ALA A 20 8.79 -10.08 -10.76
CA ALA A 20 7.98 -11.03 -10.00
C ALA A 20 6.49 -10.74 -10.21
N ALA A 21 5.70 -11.80 -10.18
CA ALA A 21 4.25 -11.67 -10.14
C ALA A 21 3.79 -11.29 -8.73
N LEU A 22 2.79 -10.41 -8.66
CA LEU A 22 2.02 -10.13 -7.45
C LEU A 22 0.58 -10.58 -7.72
N ARG A 23 0.10 -11.59 -7.00
CA ARG A 23 -1.23 -12.17 -7.22
C ARG A 23 -2.29 -11.42 -6.41
N PRO A 24 -3.58 -11.53 -6.77
CA PRO A 24 -4.66 -10.96 -5.97
C PRO A 24 -4.61 -11.46 -4.52
N GLY A 25 -4.67 -10.52 -3.58
CA GLY A 25 -4.57 -10.80 -2.14
C GLY A 25 -3.14 -10.89 -1.59
N GLU A 26 -2.12 -10.86 -2.45
CA GLU A 26 -0.73 -10.72 -2.03
C GLU A 26 -0.36 -9.24 -1.86
N TYR A 27 0.55 -9.00 -0.92
CA TYR A 27 1.10 -7.68 -0.64
C TYR A 27 2.62 -7.78 -0.72
N HIS A 28 3.25 -6.68 -1.13
CA HIS A 28 4.70 -6.55 -1.10
C HIS A 28 5.07 -5.34 -0.24
N ARG A 29 6.23 -5.41 0.43
CA ARG A 29 6.79 -4.31 1.20
C ARG A 29 8.22 -4.07 0.72
N ILE A 30 8.55 -2.82 0.47
CA ILE A 30 9.93 -2.39 0.26
C ILE A 30 10.50 -2.05 1.64
N ASP A 31 11.43 -2.88 2.11
CA ASP A 31 12.04 -2.71 3.43
C ASP A 31 13.35 -1.92 3.37
N GLN A 32 14.10 -2.02 2.26
CA GLN A 32 15.34 -1.28 2.04
C GLN A 32 15.48 -0.90 0.57
N VAL A 33 16.05 0.28 0.32
CA VAL A 33 16.39 0.78 -1.02
C VAL A 33 17.84 1.27 -1.00
N ALA A 34 18.55 1.13 -2.13
CA ALA A 34 19.90 1.67 -2.26
C ALA A 34 19.91 3.20 -2.14
N ALA A 35 21.06 3.80 -1.81
CA ALA A 35 21.19 5.24 -1.63
C ALA A 35 20.77 6.07 -2.87
N GLY A 36 20.94 5.52 -4.07
CA GLY A 36 20.51 6.13 -5.34
C GLY A 36 19.01 5.95 -5.67
N GLY A 37 18.23 5.31 -4.79
CA GLY A 37 16.84 4.98 -5.05
C GLY A 37 16.66 3.74 -5.93
N ALA A 38 15.41 3.46 -6.27
CA ALA A 38 15.03 2.41 -7.22
C ALA A 38 13.74 2.80 -7.94
N TYR A 39 13.64 2.43 -9.21
CA TYR A 39 12.39 2.49 -9.96
C TYR A 39 11.80 1.08 -10.06
N THR A 40 10.50 0.97 -9.78
CA THR A 40 9.75 -0.29 -9.94
C THR A 40 8.54 -0.02 -10.83
N LEU A 41 8.33 -0.88 -11.83
CA LEU A 41 7.20 -0.80 -12.74
C LEU A 41 6.20 -1.91 -12.41
N PHE A 42 4.93 -1.52 -12.22
CA PHE A 42 3.82 -2.46 -12.08
C PHE A 42 3.05 -2.51 -13.40
N ILE A 43 2.90 -3.71 -13.95
CA ILE A 43 2.13 -3.95 -15.17
C ILE A 43 0.93 -4.82 -14.78
N THR A 44 -0.27 -4.36 -15.09
CA THR A 44 -1.51 -5.08 -14.82
C THR A 44 -2.25 -5.37 -16.13
N CYS A 45 -2.91 -6.53 -16.19
CA CYS A 45 -3.94 -6.80 -17.19
C CYS A 45 -5.20 -5.95 -16.93
N PRO A 46 -6.25 -6.00 -17.78
CA PRO A 46 -7.54 -5.37 -17.47
C PRO A 46 -8.01 -5.67 -16.05
N LYS A 47 -8.62 -4.68 -15.40
CA LYS A 47 -8.90 -4.68 -13.96
C LYS A 47 -9.62 -5.96 -13.54
N SER A 48 -8.92 -6.82 -12.79
CA SER A 48 -9.45 -8.07 -12.25
C SER A 48 -9.68 -8.03 -10.73
N CYS A 49 -9.15 -7.01 -10.05
CA CYS A 49 -9.33 -6.79 -8.62
C CYS A 49 -9.09 -5.31 -8.26
N ASP A 50 -9.60 -4.88 -7.11
CA ASP A 50 -9.22 -3.59 -6.51
C ASP A 50 -7.83 -3.68 -5.88
N TRP A 51 -7.16 -2.55 -5.70
CA TRP A 51 -5.83 -2.47 -5.10
C TRP A 51 -5.80 -1.44 -3.98
N GLY A 52 -4.82 -1.58 -3.07
CA GLY A 52 -4.72 -0.77 -1.86
C GLY A 52 -3.54 -1.22 -0.99
N PHE A 53 -3.44 -0.63 0.20
CA PHE A 53 -2.35 -0.87 1.15
C PHE A 53 -2.82 -1.73 2.31
N LEU A 54 -1.96 -2.61 2.81
CA LEU A 54 -2.24 -3.35 4.04
C LEU A 54 -1.81 -2.50 5.23
N VAL A 55 -2.77 -1.96 5.97
CA VAL A 55 -2.56 -1.10 7.15
C VAL A 55 -3.20 -1.79 8.35
N ASN A 56 -2.40 -2.09 9.38
CA ASN A 56 -2.87 -2.77 10.60
C ASN A 56 -3.69 -4.06 10.35
N GLY A 57 -3.39 -4.78 9.27
CA GLY A 57 -4.07 -6.02 8.89
C GLY A 57 -5.34 -5.83 8.02
N GLU A 58 -5.72 -4.60 7.71
CA GLU A 58 -6.84 -4.27 6.84
C GLU A 58 -6.37 -3.69 5.50
N LYS A 59 -7.09 -4.02 4.42
CA LYS A 59 -6.82 -3.43 3.10
C LYS A 59 -7.50 -2.08 2.98
N VAL A 60 -6.69 -1.02 2.98
CA VAL A 60 -7.15 0.37 2.74
C VAL A 60 -7.06 0.68 1.25
N PRO A 61 -8.17 1.11 0.59
CA PRO A 61 -8.13 1.57 -0.80
C PRO A 61 -7.08 2.66 -1.02
N TRP A 62 -6.42 2.65 -2.18
CA TRP A 62 -5.30 3.55 -2.43
C TRP A 62 -5.70 5.04 -2.36
N ASP A 63 -6.88 5.36 -2.88
CA ASP A 63 -7.43 6.72 -2.95
C ASP A 63 -7.76 7.26 -1.57
N VAL A 64 -8.23 6.39 -0.67
CA VAL A 64 -8.42 6.71 0.75
C VAL A 64 -7.07 6.88 1.45
N TYR A 65 -6.11 5.99 1.20
CA TYR A 65 -4.79 6.05 1.85
C TYR A 65 -3.97 7.28 1.45
N THR A 66 -4.10 7.74 0.20
CA THR A 66 -3.39 8.92 -0.32
C THR A 66 -4.23 10.19 -0.27
N ALA A 67 -5.45 10.13 0.28
CA ALA A 67 -6.25 11.32 0.48
C ALA A 67 -5.51 12.26 1.44
N ASP A 68 -5.39 13.52 1.06
CA ASP A 68 -4.74 14.53 1.89
C ASP A 68 -5.60 14.79 3.13
N ASP A 69 -5.01 14.67 4.32
CA ASP A 69 -5.70 14.81 5.62
C ASP A 69 -6.19 16.25 5.89
N SER A 70 -5.92 17.19 4.98
CA SER A 70 -6.28 18.60 5.05
C SER A 70 -7.79 18.86 5.18
N ALA A 71 -8.65 17.85 4.94
CA ALA A 71 -10.09 17.93 5.17
C ALA A 71 -10.54 17.66 6.62
N SER A 72 -9.70 17.09 7.49
CA SER A 72 -10.10 16.64 8.84
C SER A 72 -9.87 17.67 9.96
N PHE A 73 -9.06 18.71 9.72
CA PHE A 73 -8.73 19.72 10.75
C PHE A 73 -9.79 20.84 10.92
N GLU A 74 -10.66 21.05 9.93
CA GLU A 74 -11.66 22.13 9.92
C GLU A 74 -12.92 21.83 10.77
N SER A 75 -13.08 20.60 11.27
CA SER A 75 -14.25 20.24 12.12
C SER A 75 -14.08 20.66 13.59
N SER A 76 -12.85 20.93 14.04
CA SER A 76 -12.57 21.26 15.45
C SER A 76 -12.80 22.74 15.83
N ARG A 77 -12.96 23.65 14.86
CA ARG A 77 -13.11 25.10 15.12
C ARG A 77 -14.55 25.55 15.36
N VAL A 78 -15.55 24.68 15.18
CA VAL A 78 -16.98 25.05 15.28
C VAL A 78 -17.58 24.78 16.67
N ALA A 79 -16.87 24.09 17.56
CA ALA A 79 -17.36 23.73 18.90
C ALA A 79 -16.90 24.70 20.02
N GLY A 80 -16.87 26.00 19.74
CA GLY A 80 -16.32 27.00 20.67
C GLY A 80 -17.02 28.35 20.65
N ASP A 81 -18.34 28.39 20.43
CA ASP A 81 -19.12 29.60 20.68
C ASP A 81 -20.56 29.27 21.12
N LYS A 82 -20.74 29.18 22.44
CA LYS A 82 -21.95 29.53 23.21
C LYS A 82 -21.69 29.40 24.71
#